data_AF-A0A956HX50-F1
#
_entry.id   AF-A0A956HX50-F1
#
_cell.length_a   1.000
_cell.length_b   1.000
_cell.length_c   1.000
_cell.angle_alpha   90.00
_cell.angle_beta   90.00
_cell.angle_gamma   90.00
#
_symmetry.space_group_name_H-M   'P 1'
#
loop_
_entity.id
_entity.type
_entity.pdbx_description
1 polymer ?
#
loop_
_entity_poly.entity_id
_entity_poly.type
_entity_poly.pdbx_seq_one_letter_code
_entity_poly.pdbx_strand_id
1 'polypeptide(L)'
;MRAWVHVFLTLCAFGAWGGNVARAQSALHEFIPEAGRDQDLVAVAGGHAANAFVYQGQVISAPRGGALRADERAMRAQNASSGPSYRPDFITDFKGKAGYYEVFTPSITPYKRVSAVDEVRFDADGRTPYLAAREGGVRPVEVEGAGAPPPDARPRDRFWASVVLDFSAGRRVPLPSVSPESRILSLETEPYVDLRIERDASDNFYAVAVGQASEPVRVVFLTDAPRSYFGAPIPAGPAPAGAPRLPPEVERDALAFARSLGLTPGDDARDVLSVLVRHFRSFEESAEPPPAGRSVFLSLATGMRGVCRHRAYGFVITALALGLHARFAMNEAHSWVEAHVPVLGWMRVDLGGAATALDAKGVDDRPKYEAENPDPFPRPAAYLDALRLAQAHFRATHPSSTTSEGSALGTSSASSPGSAGDNFDGLTDVAGRDLRAGDLTIRVDRTRYDVYRGRTLEVSGRVVDPDGNGVGALRVELWLEGPAAKLLGVTATQGNGVFQASVGVSPDEAAGEYRLGVRTPGNERFGPAEAR
;
A
#
# COMPACT_ATOMS: atom_id res chain seq x y z
N MET A 1 -40.81 -37.12 40.19
CA MET A 1 -40.41 -38.00 41.31
C MET A 1 -39.14 -38.72 40.87
N ARG A 2 -37.96 -38.30 41.34
CA ARG A 2 -37.19 -38.93 42.44
C ARG A 2 -36.98 -40.44 42.28
N ALA A 3 -35.93 -40.80 41.53
CA ALA A 3 -34.73 -41.56 41.91
C ALA A 3 -34.79 -42.93 42.62
N TRP A 4 -33.75 -43.72 42.27
CA TRP A 4 -33.07 -44.86 42.93
C TRP A 4 -33.55 -46.28 42.62
N VAL A 5 -32.62 -47.14 42.18
CA VAL A 5 -32.18 -48.36 42.90
C VAL A 5 -30.74 -48.72 42.48
N HIS A 6 -29.87 -48.92 43.47
CA HIS A 6 -28.58 -49.61 43.38
C HIS A 6 -28.78 -51.13 43.56
N VAL A 7 -27.97 -51.95 42.89
CA VAL A 7 -27.67 -53.33 43.34
C VAL A 7 -26.15 -53.52 43.34
N PHE A 8 -25.64 -53.92 44.49
CA PHE A 8 -24.29 -54.43 44.74
C PHE A 8 -24.34 -55.97 44.67
N LEU A 9 -23.33 -56.60 44.05
CA LEU A 9 -22.89 -57.92 44.49
C LEU A 9 -21.39 -58.14 44.20
N THR A 10 -20.65 -58.24 45.30
CA THR A 10 -19.29 -58.75 45.52
C THR A 10 -19.28 -60.29 45.30
N LEU A 11 -18.22 -61.05 45.00
CA LEU A 11 -16.89 -61.11 45.61
C LEU A 11 -16.02 -62.17 44.83
N CYS A 12 -14.71 -61.90 44.71
CA CYS A 12 -13.52 -62.78 44.63
C CYS A 12 -13.35 -63.87 43.54
N ALA A 13 -12.20 -63.89 42.84
CA ALA A 13 -10.92 -64.41 43.32
C ALA A 13 -9.73 -64.20 42.35
N PHE A 14 -8.57 -64.00 42.97
CA PHE A 14 -7.16 -63.98 42.53
C PHE A 14 -6.73 -64.64 41.20
N GLY A 15 -5.76 -64.00 40.52
CA GLY A 15 -4.82 -64.72 39.65
C GLY A 15 -3.98 -63.87 38.69
N ALA A 16 -2.77 -63.53 39.11
CA ALA A 16 -1.57 -63.27 38.30
C ALA A 16 -1.50 -62.03 37.36
N TRP A 17 -0.66 -61.08 37.79
CA TRP A 17 0.03 -60.11 36.94
C TRP A 17 0.99 -60.80 35.96
N GLY A 18 0.87 -60.45 34.68
CA GLY A 18 1.87 -60.68 33.64
C GLY A 18 1.58 -59.72 32.50
N GLY A 19 2.44 -58.70 32.36
CA GLY A 19 2.20 -57.53 31.52
C GLY A 19 2.00 -57.85 30.03
N ASN A 20 0.98 -57.24 29.46
CA ASN A 20 0.93 -56.90 28.04
C ASN A 20 0.51 -55.44 27.95
N VAL A 21 1.48 -54.55 27.71
CA VAL A 21 1.19 -53.20 27.22
C VAL A 21 0.68 -53.37 25.79
N ALA A 22 -0.63 -53.56 25.65
CA ALA A 22 -1.30 -53.42 24.37
C ALA A 22 -1.19 -51.94 23.98
N ARG A 23 -0.24 -51.67 23.09
CA ARG A 23 -0.06 -50.39 22.41
C ARG A 23 -1.39 -50.09 21.72
N ALA A 24 -2.18 -49.18 22.28
CA ALA A 24 -3.37 -48.65 21.63
C ALA A 24 -2.91 -47.96 20.34
N GLN A 25 -3.03 -48.66 19.21
CA GLN A 25 -2.99 -48.03 17.90
C GLN A 25 -4.29 -47.24 17.77
N SER A 26 -4.20 -45.93 17.97
CA SER A 26 -5.21 -44.99 17.56
C SER A 26 -5.38 -45.09 16.04
N ALA A 27 -6.40 -45.81 15.61
CA ALA A 27 -6.88 -45.75 14.23
C ALA A 27 -7.44 -44.34 14.01
N LEU A 28 -6.69 -43.50 13.29
CA LEU A 28 -7.02 -42.10 13.02
C LEU A 28 -7.46 -41.96 11.55
N HIS A 29 -8.48 -42.72 11.15
CA HIS A 29 -9.19 -42.45 9.90
C HIS A 29 -10.68 -42.68 10.14
N GLU A 30 -11.41 -41.59 10.33
CA GLU A 30 -12.86 -41.59 10.20
C GLU A 30 -13.19 -41.62 8.70
N PHE A 31 -14.00 -42.60 8.30
CA PHE A 31 -14.40 -42.84 6.92
C PHE A 31 -15.52 -41.86 6.54
N ILE A 32 -15.26 -40.94 5.61
CA ILE A 32 -16.29 -40.04 5.05
C ILE A 32 -16.94 -40.76 3.86
N PRO A 33 -18.25 -41.09 3.89
CA PRO A 33 -18.90 -41.71 2.74
C PRO A 33 -19.06 -40.68 1.61
N GLU A 34 -18.54 -41.06 0.43
CA GLU A 34 -18.80 -40.51 -0.90
C GLU A 34 -19.23 -39.02 -0.99
N ALA A 35 -18.23 -38.12 -0.97
CA ALA A 35 -18.41 -36.79 -1.51
C ALA A 35 -18.48 -36.87 -3.04
N GLY A 36 -19.59 -36.43 -3.62
CA GLY A 36 -19.74 -36.29 -5.07
C GLY A 36 -18.65 -35.39 -5.65
N ARG A 37 -18.20 -35.71 -6.87
CA ARG A 37 -17.21 -34.92 -7.63
C ARG A 37 -17.75 -33.50 -7.85
N ASP A 38 -17.42 -32.58 -6.95
CA ASP A 38 -17.30 -31.12 -7.10
C ASP A 38 -17.25 -30.38 -5.74
N GLN A 39 -16.74 -31.03 -4.68
CA GLN A 39 -16.48 -30.37 -3.41
C GLN A 39 -15.03 -30.60 -2.98
N ASP A 40 -14.23 -29.54 -3.05
CA ASP A 40 -12.90 -29.46 -2.43
C ASP A 40 -13.05 -29.54 -0.90
N LEU A 41 -13.17 -30.77 -0.39
CA LEU A 41 -13.18 -31.07 1.03
C LEU A 41 -11.74 -31.09 1.57
N VAL A 42 -11.28 -29.94 2.06
CA VAL A 42 -10.15 -29.90 3.00
C VAL A 42 -10.70 -30.00 4.41
N ALA A 43 -10.63 -31.19 4.99
CA ALA A 43 -10.91 -31.41 6.40
C ALA A 43 -9.81 -30.75 7.25
N VAL A 44 -10.07 -29.56 7.80
CA VAL A 44 -9.20 -28.95 8.81
C VAL A 44 -9.61 -29.50 10.17
N ALA A 45 -8.76 -30.37 10.73
CA ALA A 45 -8.98 -31.00 12.02
C ALA A 45 -9.17 -29.96 13.15
N GLY A 46 -10.13 -30.25 14.04
CA GLY A 46 -10.67 -29.31 15.01
C GLY A 46 -9.66 -28.72 16.00
N GLY A 47 -9.89 -27.43 16.31
CA GLY A 47 -9.24 -26.66 17.36
C GLY A 47 -8.17 -25.70 16.83
N HIS A 48 -8.54 -24.44 16.57
CA HIS A 48 -7.72 -23.32 16.03
C HIS A 48 -7.67 -23.14 14.49
N ALA A 49 -8.53 -23.87 13.76
CA ALA A 49 -8.69 -23.79 12.30
C ALA A 49 -9.24 -22.47 11.71
N ALA A 50 -9.52 -21.43 12.52
CA ALA A 50 -10.08 -20.17 12.05
C ALA A 50 -9.06 -19.24 11.36
N ASN A 51 -7.78 -19.63 11.33
CA ASN A 51 -6.65 -18.74 11.06
C ASN A 51 -6.05 -18.87 9.64
N ALA A 52 -6.71 -19.57 8.72
CA ALA A 52 -6.23 -19.73 7.35
C ALA A 52 -7.37 -19.79 6.32
N PHE A 53 -7.08 -19.44 5.06
CA PHE A 53 -8.00 -19.60 3.94
C PHE A 53 -7.24 -20.06 2.68
N VAL A 54 -7.96 -20.64 1.70
CA VAL A 54 -7.36 -21.06 0.44
C VAL A 54 -7.46 -19.92 -0.58
N TYR A 55 -6.34 -19.61 -1.24
CA TYR A 55 -6.25 -18.68 -2.35
C TYR A 55 -5.46 -19.33 -3.49
N GLN A 56 -6.07 -19.47 -4.67
CA GLN A 56 -5.45 -20.12 -5.84
C GLN A 56 -4.78 -21.48 -5.52
N GLY A 57 -5.45 -22.31 -4.71
CA GLY A 57 -4.93 -23.61 -4.29
C GLY A 57 -3.83 -23.57 -3.22
N GLN A 58 -3.39 -22.39 -2.79
CA GLN A 58 -2.44 -22.21 -1.69
C GLN A 58 -3.17 -21.90 -0.39
N VAL A 59 -2.70 -22.47 0.72
CA VAL A 59 -3.22 -22.16 2.06
C VAL A 59 -2.52 -20.91 2.59
N ILE A 60 -3.27 -19.83 2.74
CA ILE A 60 -2.81 -18.58 3.33
C ILE A 60 -3.13 -18.59 4.82
N SER A 61 -2.08 -18.64 5.65
CA SER A 61 -2.18 -18.62 7.11
C SER A 61 -2.05 -17.20 7.65
N ALA A 62 -2.53 -16.98 8.88
CA ALA A 62 -2.36 -15.73 9.60
C ALA A 62 -0.86 -15.33 9.66
N PRO A 63 -0.52 -14.07 9.34
CA PRO A 63 0.82 -13.56 9.51
C PRO A 63 1.28 -13.69 10.95
N ARG A 64 2.58 -13.98 11.15
CA ARG A 64 3.15 -13.97 12.50
C ARG A 64 3.10 -12.57 13.08
N GLY A 65 2.74 -12.50 14.36
CA GLY A 65 2.84 -11.31 15.19
C GLY A 65 4.29 -10.85 15.44
N GLY A 66 4.48 -10.03 16.46
CA GLY A 66 5.78 -9.60 16.97
C GLY A 66 6.09 -8.12 16.80
N ALA A 67 7.30 -7.73 17.22
CA ALA A 67 7.79 -6.36 17.15
C ALA A 67 7.89 -5.81 15.72
N LEU A 68 7.98 -4.49 15.58
CA LEU A 68 8.27 -3.80 14.32
C LEU A 68 9.59 -4.32 13.73
N ARG A 69 9.56 -4.71 12.45
CA ARG A 69 10.77 -5.17 11.74
C ARG A 69 11.52 -3.99 11.11
N ALA A 70 12.80 -4.17 10.83
CA ALA A 70 13.67 -3.12 10.28
C ALA A 70 13.23 -2.64 8.88
N ASP A 71 12.51 -3.50 8.15
CA ASP A 71 11.97 -3.28 6.80
C ASP A 71 10.48 -2.88 6.80
N GLU A 72 9.90 -2.60 7.97
CA GLU A 72 8.52 -2.13 8.11
C GLU A 72 8.47 -0.65 8.54
N ARG A 73 7.31 -0.03 8.35
CA ARG A 73 7.04 1.33 8.83
C ARG A 73 5.74 1.36 9.61
N ALA A 74 5.79 1.89 10.82
CA ALA A 74 4.61 2.10 11.62
C ALA A 74 3.73 3.22 11.03
N MET A 75 2.43 2.97 10.91
CA MET A 75 1.43 3.95 10.54
C MET A 75 1.13 4.83 11.76
N ARG A 76 1.29 6.14 11.61
CA ARG A 76 1.18 7.09 12.73
C ARG A 76 -0.17 7.77 12.77
N ALA A 77 -0.57 8.17 13.97
CA ALA A 77 -1.71 9.06 14.16
C ALA A 77 -1.52 10.34 13.32
N GLN A 78 -2.55 10.71 12.56
CA GLN A 78 -2.62 12.02 11.92
C GLN A 78 -3.25 13.01 12.92
N ASN A 79 -2.85 14.29 12.87
CA ASN A 79 -3.45 15.31 13.72
C ASN A 79 -4.98 15.31 13.56
N ALA A 80 -5.69 15.02 14.66
CA ALA A 80 -7.13 14.78 14.64
C ALA A 80 -7.97 16.00 14.20
N SER A 81 -7.38 17.21 14.19
CA SER A 81 -8.06 18.46 13.84
C SER A 81 -8.28 18.66 12.34
N SER A 82 -7.59 17.90 11.47
CA SER A 82 -7.80 17.95 10.02
C SER A 82 -7.86 16.55 9.45
N GLY A 83 -9.01 16.15 8.90
CA GLY A 83 -9.13 14.88 8.15
C GLY A 83 -8.19 14.84 6.93
N PRO A 84 -8.04 13.68 6.28
CA PRO A 84 -7.17 13.57 5.13
C PRO A 84 -7.62 14.53 4.02
N SER A 85 -6.65 15.10 3.31
CA SER A 85 -6.88 16.01 2.20
C SER A 85 -5.78 15.86 1.16
N TYR A 86 -6.08 16.29 -0.07
CA TYR A 86 -5.16 16.34 -1.19
C TYR A 86 -5.23 17.70 -1.86
N ARG A 87 -4.09 18.40 -1.90
CA ARG A 87 -3.93 19.67 -2.64
C ARG A 87 -3.23 19.36 -3.97
N PRO A 88 -3.79 19.81 -5.10
CA PRO A 88 -3.15 19.64 -6.39
C PRO A 88 -1.88 20.49 -6.49
N ASP A 89 -0.96 20.04 -7.32
CA ASP A 89 0.26 20.76 -7.68
C ASP A 89 0.49 20.72 -9.20
N PHE A 90 1.52 21.40 -9.68
CA PHE A 90 1.91 21.44 -11.08
C PHE A 90 3.18 20.61 -11.37
N ILE A 91 3.65 19.80 -10.42
CA ILE A 91 4.82 18.94 -10.57
C ILE A 91 4.37 17.63 -11.21
N THR A 92 4.24 17.66 -12.54
CA THR A 92 3.63 16.58 -13.32
C THR A 92 4.58 15.43 -13.66
N ASP A 93 5.81 15.44 -13.11
CA ASP A 93 6.76 14.35 -13.19
C ASP A 93 6.95 13.64 -11.84
N PHE A 94 7.48 12.42 -11.91
CA PHE A 94 7.87 11.64 -10.75
C PHE A 94 9.39 11.72 -10.55
N LYS A 95 9.83 12.59 -9.63
CA LYS A 95 11.25 12.66 -9.23
C LYS A 95 11.47 11.87 -7.94
N GLY A 96 12.08 10.68 -8.04
CA GLY A 96 12.52 9.87 -6.91
C GLY A 96 11.82 8.52 -6.78
N LYS A 97 11.98 7.86 -5.62
CA LYS A 97 11.30 6.60 -5.26
C LYS A 97 10.26 6.86 -4.17
N ALA A 98 9.04 6.32 -4.35
CA ALA A 98 8.04 6.22 -3.30
C ALA A 98 8.17 4.87 -2.59
N GLY A 99 8.57 4.91 -1.32
CA GLY A 99 8.54 3.73 -0.46
C GLY A 99 7.08 3.29 -0.23
N TYR A 100 6.79 2.02 -0.47
CA TYR A 100 5.50 1.41 -0.23
C TYR A 100 5.68 0.17 0.64
N TYR A 101 4.82 0.00 1.64
CA TYR A 101 4.87 -1.16 2.52
C TYR A 101 3.60 -1.98 2.34
N GLU A 102 3.73 -3.18 1.79
CA GLU A 102 2.59 -4.07 1.64
C GLU A 102 2.19 -4.64 3.00
N VAL A 103 0.90 -4.60 3.32
CA VAL A 103 0.34 -5.08 4.58
C VAL A 103 -0.61 -6.26 4.38
N PHE A 104 -1.11 -6.46 3.16
CA PHE A 104 -2.06 -7.51 2.85
C PHE A 104 -1.39 -8.75 2.25
N THR A 105 -2.02 -9.90 2.50
CA THR A 105 -1.73 -11.21 1.90
C THR A 105 -3.06 -11.86 1.50
N PRO A 106 -3.33 -12.14 0.21
CA PRO A 106 -2.50 -11.83 -0.95
C PRO A 106 -2.19 -10.33 -1.11
N SER A 107 -1.06 -10.02 -1.74
CA SER A 107 -0.60 -8.65 -1.98
C SER A 107 -1.51 -7.95 -2.99
N ILE A 108 -2.00 -6.75 -2.64
CA ILE A 108 -2.75 -5.87 -3.53
C ILE A 108 -1.93 -4.68 -4.01
N THR A 109 -0.59 -4.80 -3.99
CA THR A 109 0.32 -3.71 -4.35
C THR A 109 0.00 -3.10 -5.73
N PRO A 110 0.00 -1.77 -5.88
CA PRO A 110 0.22 -0.70 -4.88
C PRO A 110 -1.08 -0.12 -4.28
N TYR A 111 -2.14 -0.91 -4.13
CA TYR A 111 -3.51 -0.43 -3.90
C TYR A 111 -4.02 -0.58 -2.46
N LYS A 112 -3.13 -0.73 -1.46
CA LYS A 112 -3.51 -0.61 -0.04
C LYS A 112 -4.21 0.73 0.17
N ARG A 113 -5.49 0.72 0.54
CA ARG A 113 -6.28 1.93 0.76
C ARG A 113 -5.99 2.49 2.15
N VAL A 114 -5.40 3.68 2.23
CA VAL A 114 -5.12 4.36 3.51
C VAL A 114 -6.11 5.50 3.74
N SER A 115 -6.29 6.35 2.73
CA SER A 115 -7.21 7.48 2.78
C SER A 115 -8.00 7.57 1.48
N ALA A 116 -9.23 8.06 1.58
CA ALA A 116 -10.06 8.47 0.48
C ALA A 116 -10.76 9.78 0.81
N VAL A 117 -10.90 10.62 -0.21
CA VAL A 117 -11.46 11.97 -0.11
C VAL A 117 -12.39 12.23 -1.29
N ASP A 118 -13.54 12.87 -1.04
CA ASP A 118 -14.58 13.09 -2.05
C ASP A 118 -15.32 14.41 -1.93
N GLU A 119 -14.89 15.29 -1.03
CA GLU A 119 -15.41 16.65 -0.91
C GLU A 119 -14.45 17.64 -1.58
N VAL A 120 -14.97 18.58 -2.37
CA VAL A 120 -14.18 19.67 -2.95
C VAL A 120 -14.34 20.93 -2.11
N ARG A 121 -13.22 21.45 -1.61
CA ARG A 121 -13.15 22.69 -0.82
C ARG A 121 -12.19 23.67 -1.47
N PHE A 122 -12.25 24.93 -1.07
CA PHE A 122 -11.26 25.94 -1.47
C PHE A 122 -10.20 26.11 -0.40
N ASP A 123 -8.95 26.27 -0.83
CA ASP A 123 -7.86 26.62 0.08
C ASP A 123 -8.06 28.04 0.63
N ALA A 124 -7.14 28.48 1.51
CA ALA A 124 -7.21 29.81 2.13
C ALA A 124 -7.22 30.98 1.12
N ASP A 125 -6.80 30.75 -0.13
CA ASP A 125 -6.86 31.72 -1.23
C ASP A 125 -8.27 31.91 -1.82
N GLY A 126 -9.23 31.06 -1.44
CA GLY A 126 -10.61 31.06 -1.93
C GLY A 126 -10.76 30.69 -3.41
N ARG A 127 -9.69 30.19 -4.07
CA ARG A 127 -9.64 29.96 -5.52
C ARG A 127 -9.14 28.58 -5.91
N THR A 128 -8.27 27.98 -5.11
CA THR A 128 -7.65 26.70 -5.43
C THR A 128 -8.48 25.57 -4.85
N PRO A 129 -9.20 24.79 -5.69
CA PRO A 129 -9.95 23.64 -5.20
C PRO A 129 -9.00 22.53 -4.76
N TYR A 130 -9.22 21.98 -3.58
CA TYR A 130 -8.55 20.79 -3.06
C TYR A 130 -9.58 19.75 -2.64
N LEU A 131 -9.16 18.49 -2.54
CA LEU A 131 -10.01 17.39 -2.11
C LEU A 131 -9.84 17.15 -0.60
N ALA A 132 -10.94 16.96 0.10
CA ALA A 132 -10.97 16.69 1.54
C ALA A 132 -11.85 15.48 1.85
N ALA A 133 -11.55 14.81 2.95
CA ALA A 133 -12.50 13.86 3.53
C ALA A 133 -13.76 14.63 3.88
N ARG A 134 -14.90 14.02 3.52
CA ARG A 134 -16.20 14.61 3.77
C ARG A 134 -16.45 14.79 5.25
N GLU A 135 -16.92 15.97 5.61
CA GLU A 135 -17.38 16.23 6.97
C GLU A 135 -18.56 15.32 7.30
N GLY A 136 -18.43 14.58 8.40
CA GLY A 136 -19.43 13.63 8.85
C GLY A 136 -18.99 12.93 10.13
N GLY A 137 -19.95 12.31 10.81
CA GLY A 137 -19.68 11.53 12.01
C GLY A 137 -18.81 10.30 11.73
N VAL A 138 -18.04 9.89 12.72
CA VAL A 138 -17.40 8.58 12.74
C VAL A 138 -18.40 7.54 13.25
N ARG A 139 -18.39 6.36 12.64
CA ARG A 139 -19.19 5.20 13.07
C ARG A 139 -18.29 4.06 13.55
N PRO A 140 -18.66 3.33 14.61
CA PRO A 140 -17.94 2.12 15.00
C PRO A 140 -18.05 1.05 13.89
N VAL A 141 -17.01 0.22 13.80
CA VAL A 141 -16.96 -0.97 12.94
C VAL A 141 -16.80 -2.17 13.85
N GLU A 142 -17.75 -3.11 13.75
CA GLU A 142 -17.72 -4.35 14.51
C GLU A 142 -16.71 -5.34 13.92
N VAL A 143 -16.16 -6.20 14.80
CA VAL A 143 -15.39 -7.38 14.38
C VAL A 143 -16.36 -8.54 14.23
N GLU A 144 -16.65 -8.93 12.99
CA GLU A 144 -17.81 -9.79 12.67
C GLU A 144 -17.59 -11.29 12.96
N GLY A 145 -16.34 -11.73 13.04
CA GLY A 145 -15.96 -13.15 13.15
C GLY A 145 -15.56 -13.76 11.79
N ALA A 146 -14.55 -14.65 11.78
CA ALA A 146 -14.02 -15.27 10.56
C ALA A 146 -15.04 -16.12 9.78
N GLY A 147 -16.08 -16.61 10.47
CA GLY A 147 -17.19 -17.37 9.90
C GLY A 147 -18.43 -16.53 9.58
N ALA A 148 -18.38 -15.21 9.74
CA ALA A 148 -19.54 -14.35 9.52
C ALA A 148 -20.04 -14.45 8.07
N PRO A 149 -21.36 -14.62 7.85
CA PRO A 149 -21.91 -14.60 6.50
C PRO A 149 -21.64 -13.24 5.85
N PRO A 150 -21.43 -13.17 4.52
CA PRO A 150 -21.36 -11.90 3.80
C PRO A 150 -22.61 -11.03 4.03
N PRO A 151 -22.47 -9.69 4.02
CA PRO A 151 -23.60 -8.78 4.25
C PRO A 151 -24.58 -8.72 3.07
N ASP A 152 -24.18 -9.25 1.91
CA ASP A 152 -24.96 -9.29 0.69
C ASP A 152 -24.50 -10.48 -0.18
N ALA A 153 -25.17 -10.69 -1.32
CA ALA A 153 -24.94 -11.83 -2.20
C ALA A 153 -23.68 -11.72 -3.09
N ARG A 154 -22.95 -10.59 -3.07
CA ARG A 154 -21.76 -10.42 -3.94
C ARG A 154 -20.63 -11.32 -3.44
N PRO A 155 -19.88 -11.98 -4.34
CA PRO A 155 -18.71 -12.74 -3.97
C PRO A 155 -17.65 -11.81 -3.36
N ARG A 156 -16.96 -12.30 -2.32
CA ARG A 156 -15.94 -11.55 -1.58
C ARG A 156 -14.68 -12.38 -1.45
N ASP A 157 -13.54 -11.75 -1.61
CA ASP A 157 -12.23 -12.38 -1.42
C ASP A 157 -11.63 -11.93 -0.09
N ARG A 158 -10.88 -12.83 0.55
CA ARG A 158 -10.30 -12.65 1.88
C ARG A 158 -8.84 -12.24 1.80
N PHE A 159 -8.41 -11.46 2.79
CA PHE A 159 -7.05 -10.97 2.92
C PHE A 159 -6.66 -10.99 4.39
N TRP A 160 -5.49 -11.56 4.68
CA TRP A 160 -4.81 -11.29 5.94
C TRP A 160 -4.08 -9.97 5.86
N ALA A 161 -4.11 -9.20 6.94
CA ALA A 161 -3.38 -7.96 7.09
C ALA A 161 -2.43 -8.02 8.29
N SER A 162 -1.23 -7.47 8.15
CA SER A 162 -0.30 -7.21 9.25
C SER A 162 0.26 -5.80 9.12
N VAL A 163 -0.05 -4.95 10.09
CA VAL A 163 0.35 -3.53 10.10
C VAL A 163 0.83 -3.14 11.49
N VAL A 164 1.84 -2.29 11.58
CA VAL A 164 2.24 -1.69 12.87
C VAL A 164 1.63 -0.30 12.97
N LEU A 165 0.94 -0.02 14.08
CA LEU A 165 0.30 1.25 14.38
C LEU A 165 1.04 1.95 15.51
N ASP A 166 1.33 3.23 15.33
CA ASP A 166 2.04 4.06 16.29
C ASP A 166 1.10 5.16 16.83
N PHE A 167 0.70 4.97 18.09
CA PHE A 167 -0.22 5.84 18.84
C PHE A 167 0.49 6.96 19.61
N SER A 168 1.81 7.13 19.45
CA SER A 168 2.59 8.13 20.19
C SER A 168 2.14 9.58 19.96
N ALA A 169 1.59 9.87 18.77
CA ALA A 169 1.10 11.21 18.40
C ALA A 169 -0.42 11.38 18.59
N GLY A 170 -1.13 10.35 19.07
CA GLY A 170 -2.58 10.41 19.28
C GLY A 170 -3.24 9.04 19.33
N ARG A 171 -4.46 9.00 19.88
CA ARG A 171 -5.20 7.74 20.11
C ARG A 171 -5.85 7.15 18.86
N ARG A 172 -5.86 7.87 17.74
CA ARG A 172 -6.55 7.48 16.49
C ARG A 172 -5.55 7.42 15.35
N VAL A 173 -5.35 6.24 14.80
CA VAL A 173 -4.40 5.96 13.72
C VAL A 173 -5.18 5.45 12.51
N PRO A 174 -4.87 5.87 11.27
CA PRO A 174 -5.46 5.25 10.09
C PRO A 174 -5.23 3.74 10.11
N LEU A 175 -6.23 2.97 9.68
CA LEU A 175 -6.12 1.53 9.51
C LEU A 175 -6.30 1.24 8.01
N PRO A 176 -5.32 0.61 7.35
CA PRO A 176 -5.44 0.34 5.93
C PRO A 176 -6.59 -0.64 5.66
N SER A 177 -7.27 -0.46 4.53
CA SER A 177 -8.30 -1.38 4.05
C SER A 177 -8.02 -1.82 2.61
N VAL A 178 -8.74 -2.84 2.16
CA VAL A 178 -8.66 -3.32 0.77
C VAL A 178 -9.60 -2.51 -0.13
N SER A 179 -10.80 -2.20 0.38
CA SER A 179 -11.87 -1.47 -0.30
C SER A 179 -12.68 -0.62 0.69
N PRO A 180 -13.56 0.30 0.22
CA PRO A 180 -14.52 1.02 1.08
C PRO A 180 -15.50 0.08 1.79
N GLU A 181 -15.78 -1.06 1.19
CA GLU A 181 -16.76 -2.03 1.66
C GLU A 181 -16.12 -3.15 2.47
N SER A 182 -14.86 -2.97 2.91
CA SER A 182 -14.15 -3.99 3.67
C SER A 182 -14.82 -4.26 5.02
N ARG A 183 -14.71 -5.50 5.50
CA ARG A 183 -15.16 -5.90 6.85
C ARG A 183 -13.96 -6.28 7.70
N ILE A 184 -14.07 -6.16 9.02
CA ILE A 184 -13.07 -6.72 9.93
C ILE A 184 -13.65 -8.02 10.48
N LEU A 185 -13.05 -9.14 10.11
CA LEU A 185 -13.54 -10.47 10.46
C LEU A 185 -12.85 -11.02 11.71
N SER A 186 -11.58 -10.70 11.92
CA SER A 186 -10.86 -10.96 13.16
C SER A 186 -9.85 -9.84 13.38
N LEU A 187 -9.42 -9.63 14.62
CA LEU A 187 -8.41 -8.64 14.96
C LEU A 187 -7.65 -9.09 16.20
N GLU A 188 -6.32 -9.07 16.09
CA GLU A 188 -5.39 -9.40 17.16
C GLU A 188 -4.31 -8.31 17.25
N THR A 189 -3.85 -8.02 18.47
CA THR A 189 -2.86 -6.98 18.73
C THR A 189 -1.67 -7.50 19.53
N GLU A 190 -0.48 -7.03 19.18
CA GLU A 190 0.76 -7.34 19.89
C GLU A 190 1.67 -6.10 20.00
N PRO A 191 2.01 -5.63 21.23
CA PRO A 191 1.45 -6.08 22.50
C PRO A 191 -0.08 -5.90 22.57
N TYR A 192 -0.74 -6.61 23.48
CA TYR A 192 -2.19 -6.51 23.61
C TYR A 192 -2.59 -5.08 23.95
N VAL A 193 -3.33 -4.46 23.03
CA VAL A 193 -3.98 -3.17 23.20
C VAL A 193 -5.41 -3.33 22.72
N ASP A 194 -6.36 -2.88 23.54
CA ASP A 194 -7.76 -2.85 23.16
C ASP A 194 -8.00 -1.75 22.12
N LEU A 195 -8.48 -2.14 20.94
CA LEU A 195 -8.69 -1.26 19.80
C LEU A 195 -10.16 -1.25 19.41
N ARG A 196 -10.74 -0.06 19.38
CA ARG A 196 -12.02 0.17 18.71
C ARG A 196 -11.77 0.58 17.27
N ILE A 197 -12.48 -0.03 16.34
CA ILE A 197 -12.39 0.33 14.92
C ILE A 197 -13.49 1.33 14.59
N GLU A 198 -13.11 2.37 13.87
CA GLU A 198 -14.01 3.41 13.38
C GLU A 198 -13.94 3.53 11.86
N ARG A 199 -15.00 4.09 11.30
CA ARG A 199 -15.06 4.51 9.91
C ARG A 199 -15.63 5.91 9.77
N ASP A 200 -15.06 6.75 8.90
CA ASP A 200 -15.60 8.08 8.59
C ASP A 200 -16.62 8.05 7.42
N ALA A 201 -17.10 9.23 7.02
CA ALA A 201 -18.06 9.39 5.91
C ALA A 201 -17.49 9.10 4.51
N SER A 202 -16.17 9.03 4.37
CA SER A 202 -15.45 8.64 3.15
C SER A 202 -15.02 7.17 3.18
N ASP A 203 -15.53 6.41 4.14
CA ASP A 203 -15.21 5.02 4.43
C ASP A 203 -13.71 4.78 4.75
N ASN A 204 -13.01 5.76 5.31
CA ASN A 204 -11.66 5.57 5.85
C ASN A 204 -11.74 4.87 7.19
N PHE A 205 -10.90 3.85 7.39
CA PHE A 205 -10.87 3.10 8.64
C PHE A 205 -9.82 3.68 9.58
N TYR A 206 -10.12 3.61 10.86
CA TYR A 206 -9.21 4.06 11.90
C TYR A 206 -9.24 3.06 13.06
N ALA A 207 -8.07 2.79 13.61
CA ALA A 207 -7.95 2.11 14.89
C ALA A 207 -7.85 3.17 15.99
N VAL A 208 -8.67 3.02 17.03
CA VAL A 208 -8.70 3.91 18.19
C VAL A 208 -8.32 3.12 19.43
N ALA A 209 -7.20 3.47 20.06
CA ALA A 209 -6.77 2.84 21.30
C ALA A 209 -7.72 3.17 22.45
N VAL A 210 -8.29 2.13 23.09
CA VAL A 210 -9.14 2.23 24.28
C VAL A 210 -8.24 2.19 25.52
N GLY A 211 -7.48 3.27 25.70
CA GLY A 211 -6.52 3.38 26.80
C GLY A 211 -5.26 4.13 26.38
N GLN A 212 -4.20 3.98 27.16
CA GLN A 212 -2.87 4.44 26.79
C GLN A 212 -2.17 3.36 25.97
N ALA A 213 -1.59 3.76 24.84
CA ALA A 213 -0.71 2.92 24.03
C ALA A 213 0.60 3.69 23.87
N SER A 214 1.64 3.25 24.59
CA SER A 214 2.95 3.92 24.64
C SER A 214 3.97 3.34 23.66
N GLU A 215 3.65 2.20 23.04
CA GLU A 215 4.53 1.49 22.10
C GLU A 215 3.80 1.26 20.77
N PRO A 216 4.54 1.12 19.65
CA PRO A 216 3.96 0.66 18.40
C PRO A 216 3.30 -0.71 18.58
N VAL A 217 2.07 -0.85 18.09
CA VAL A 217 1.24 -2.04 18.21
C VAL A 217 1.15 -2.71 16.85
N ARG A 218 1.59 -3.96 16.73
CA ARG A 218 1.26 -4.77 15.57
C ARG A 218 -0.20 -5.18 15.64
N VAL A 219 -0.94 -4.95 14.57
CA VAL A 219 -2.31 -5.39 14.38
C VAL A 219 -2.33 -6.40 13.26
N VAL A 220 -2.77 -7.62 13.57
CA VAL A 220 -3.01 -8.69 12.60
C VAL A 220 -4.52 -8.88 12.50
N PHE A 221 -5.08 -8.78 11.30
CA PHE A 221 -6.53 -8.86 11.12
C PHE A 221 -6.90 -9.57 9.83
N LEU A 222 -8.00 -10.33 9.86
CA LEU A 222 -8.62 -10.90 8.68
C LEU A 222 -9.66 -9.91 8.16
N THR A 223 -9.60 -9.61 6.86
CA THR A 223 -10.57 -8.76 6.18
C THR A 223 -11.06 -9.41 4.89
N ASP A 224 -12.13 -8.86 4.32
CA ASP A 224 -12.58 -9.23 2.99
C ASP A 224 -12.99 -8.00 2.19
N ALA A 225 -13.10 -8.15 0.87
CA ALA A 225 -13.59 -7.12 -0.04
C ALA A 225 -14.47 -7.73 -1.13
N PRO A 226 -15.47 -6.99 -1.67
CA PRO A 226 -16.22 -7.45 -2.84
C PRO A 226 -15.26 -7.71 -4.00
N ARG A 227 -15.41 -8.86 -4.68
CA ARG A 227 -14.59 -9.19 -5.85
C ARG A 227 -14.75 -8.15 -6.98
N SER A 228 -15.97 -7.59 -7.10
CA SER A 228 -16.28 -6.51 -8.04
C SER A 228 -15.47 -5.24 -7.83
N TYR A 229 -14.87 -5.03 -6.64
CA TYR A 229 -14.00 -3.88 -6.39
C TYR A 229 -12.78 -3.90 -7.29
N PHE A 230 -12.22 -5.08 -7.59
CA PHE A 230 -10.98 -5.20 -8.37
C PHE A 230 -11.21 -5.20 -9.88
N GLY A 231 -12.40 -5.61 -10.31
CA GLY A 231 -12.81 -5.69 -11.70
C GLY A 231 -14.10 -6.49 -11.87
N ALA A 232 -14.99 -5.99 -12.72
CA ALA A 232 -16.19 -6.69 -13.17
C ALA A 232 -16.73 -6.01 -14.44
N PRO A 233 -17.51 -6.71 -15.27
CA PRO A 233 -18.27 -6.07 -16.34
C PRO A 233 -19.19 -4.99 -15.76
N ILE A 234 -19.01 -3.75 -16.20
CA ILE A 234 -19.78 -2.60 -15.71
C ILE A 234 -21.18 -2.69 -16.31
N PRO A 235 -22.28 -2.75 -15.55
CA PRO A 235 -23.63 -2.75 -16.12
C PRO A 235 -23.95 -1.40 -16.78
N ALA A 236 -24.85 -1.42 -17.77
CA ALA A 236 -25.45 -0.19 -18.27
C ALA A 236 -26.46 0.33 -17.23
N GLY A 237 -26.59 1.65 -17.14
CA GLY A 237 -27.53 2.33 -16.27
C GLY A 237 -27.03 3.70 -15.84
N PRO A 238 -27.93 4.53 -15.29
CA PRO A 238 -27.56 5.84 -14.77
C PRO A 238 -26.62 5.71 -13.56
N ALA A 239 -25.82 6.75 -13.32
CA ALA A 239 -25.04 6.83 -12.10
C ALA A 239 -25.94 6.81 -10.85
N PRO A 240 -25.53 6.15 -9.75
CA PRO A 240 -26.27 6.18 -8.51
C PRO A 240 -26.36 7.61 -7.97
N ALA A 241 -27.53 7.97 -7.43
CA ALA A 241 -27.68 9.24 -6.72
C ALA A 241 -26.77 9.29 -5.47
N GLY A 242 -26.42 10.49 -5.03
CA GLY A 242 -25.68 10.69 -3.77
C GLY A 242 -24.24 11.18 -3.93
N ALA A 243 -23.80 11.52 -5.15
CA ALA A 243 -22.54 12.22 -5.36
C ALA A 243 -22.50 13.54 -4.55
N PRO A 244 -21.40 13.83 -3.83
CA PRO A 244 -21.19 15.12 -3.19
C PRO A 244 -21.36 16.30 -4.15
N ARG A 245 -21.99 17.37 -3.68
CA ARG A 245 -22.14 18.61 -4.46
C ARG A 245 -20.80 19.33 -4.55
N LEU A 246 -20.49 19.84 -5.74
CA LEU A 246 -19.32 20.68 -5.96
C LEU A 246 -19.62 22.14 -5.63
N PRO A 247 -18.60 22.95 -5.27
CA PRO A 247 -18.74 24.39 -5.30
C PRO A 247 -19.15 24.88 -6.70
N PRO A 248 -20.10 25.84 -6.84
CA PRO A 248 -20.68 26.20 -8.14
C PRO A 248 -19.66 26.59 -9.22
N GLU A 249 -18.56 27.23 -8.83
CA GLU A 249 -17.51 27.63 -9.77
C GLU A 249 -16.73 26.42 -10.32
N VAL A 250 -16.43 25.45 -9.46
CA VAL A 250 -15.76 24.19 -9.83
C VAL A 250 -16.70 23.36 -10.69
N GLU A 251 -17.97 23.26 -10.31
CA GLU A 251 -19.00 22.55 -11.07
C GLU A 251 -19.12 23.09 -12.49
N ARG A 252 -19.20 24.41 -12.66
CA ARG A 252 -19.25 25.06 -13.98
C ARG A 252 -18.04 24.73 -14.85
N ASP A 253 -16.83 24.79 -14.28
CA ASP A 253 -15.59 24.47 -14.99
C ASP A 253 -15.51 22.98 -15.36
N ALA A 254 -15.87 22.10 -14.43
CA ALA A 254 -15.90 20.66 -14.64
C ALA A 254 -16.94 20.24 -15.68
N LEU A 255 -18.14 20.84 -15.67
CA LEU A 255 -19.16 20.62 -16.70
C LEU A 255 -18.74 21.17 -18.07
N ALA A 256 -18.02 22.29 -18.12
CA ALA A 256 -17.48 22.80 -19.38
C ALA A 256 -16.43 21.86 -19.97
N PHE A 257 -15.54 21.34 -19.12
CA PHE A 257 -14.58 20.32 -19.52
C PHE A 257 -15.27 19.02 -19.94
N ALA A 258 -16.21 18.50 -19.15
CA ALA A 258 -16.97 17.29 -19.49
C ALA A 258 -17.66 17.38 -20.85
N ARG A 259 -18.27 18.53 -21.18
CA ARG A 259 -18.86 18.77 -22.50
C ARG A 259 -17.85 18.71 -23.64
N SER A 260 -16.61 19.14 -23.41
CA SER A 260 -15.52 19.00 -24.41
C SER A 260 -15.14 17.54 -24.67
N LEU A 261 -15.44 16.63 -23.73
CA LEU A 261 -15.31 15.18 -23.89
C LEU A 261 -16.59 14.52 -24.45
N GLY A 262 -17.63 15.31 -24.75
CA GLY A 262 -18.93 14.81 -25.20
C GLY A 262 -19.81 14.24 -24.08
N LEU A 263 -19.56 14.61 -22.82
CA LEU A 263 -20.33 14.13 -21.66
C LEU A 263 -21.25 15.20 -21.08
N THR A 264 -22.40 14.77 -20.59
CA THR A 264 -23.38 15.59 -19.86
C THR A 264 -23.94 14.86 -18.62
N PRO A 265 -24.42 15.59 -17.60
CA PRO A 265 -25.08 14.95 -16.46
C PRO A 265 -26.28 14.11 -16.91
N GLY A 266 -26.38 12.89 -16.39
CA GLY A 266 -27.44 11.95 -16.74
C GLY A 266 -27.07 10.93 -17.83
N ASP A 267 -25.89 11.06 -18.45
CA ASP A 267 -25.33 10.02 -19.31
C ASP A 267 -25.15 8.70 -18.54
N ASP A 268 -25.08 7.59 -19.29
CA ASP A 268 -24.88 6.26 -18.74
C ASP A 268 -23.55 6.17 -17.96
N ALA A 269 -23.57 5.58 -16.76
CA ALA A 269 -22.40 5.50 -15.90
C ALA A 269 -21.26 4.72 -16.57
N ARG A 270 -21.58 3.70 -17.39
CA ARG A 270 -20.58 2.95 -18.15
C ARG A 270 -19.88 3.85 -19.16
N ASP A 271 -20.64 4.68 -19.87
CA ASP A 271 -20.11 5.57 -20.90
C ASP A 271 -19.28 6.71 -20.30
N VAL A 272 -19.79 7.32 -19.22
CA VAL A 272 -19.05 8.32 -18.43
C VAL A 272 -17.72 7.75 -17.96
N LEU A 273 -17.74 6.58 -17.31
CA LEU A 273 -16.52 5.92 -16.84
C LEU A 273 -15.57 5.60 -18.00
N SER A 274 -16.07 5.04 -19.10
CA SER A 274 -15.26 4.68 -20.27
C SER A 274 -14.54 5.90 -20.86
N VAL A 275 -15.25 7.01 -21.05
CA VAL A 275 -14.70 8.25 -21.61
C VAL A 275 -13.72 8.91 -20.65
N LEU A 276 -14.08 9.07 -19.37
CA LEU A 276 -13.19 9.67 -18.37
C LEU A 276 -11.92 8.81 -18.18
N VAL A 277 -12.04 7.49 -18.06
CA VAL A 277 -10.88 6.61 -17.89
C VAL A 277 -9.98 6.69 -19.11
N ARG A 278 -10.52 6.66 -20.33
CA ARG A 278 -9.72 6.84 -21.56
C ARG A 278 -8.95 8.16 -21.54
N HIS A 279 -9.62 9.26 -21.20
CA HIS A 279 -8.98 10.58 -21.15
C HIS A 279 -7.84 10.64 -20.13
N PHE A 280 -8.11 10.31 -18.88
CA PHE A 280 -7.13 10.44 -17.80
C PHE A 280 -6.01 9.39 -17.86
N ARG A 281 -6.25 8.21 -18.46
CA ARG A 281 -5.17 7.24 -18.77
C ARG A 281 -4.25 7.71 -19.90
N SER A 282 -4.71 8.63 -20.74
CA SER A 282 -3.92 9.20 -21.84
C SER A 282 -2.96 10.30 -21.40
N PHE A 283 -2.89 10.61 -20.10
CA PHE A 283 -1.94 11.59 -19.59
C PHE A 283 -0.51 11.08 -19.78
N GLU A 284 0.42 12.01 -19.95
CA GLU A 284 1.85 11.74 -20.02
C GLU A 284 2.57 12.36 -18.83
N GLU A 285 3.60 11.68 -18.34
CA GLU A 285 4.49 12.24 -17.32
C GLU A 285 5.37 13.32 -17.97
N SER A 286 5.48 14.48 -17.33
CA SER A 286 6.17 15.63 -17.93
C SER A 286 6.81 16.52 -16.87
N ALA A 287 8.09 16.87 -17.09
CA ALA A 287 8.81 17.87 -16.30
C ALA A 287 8.32 19.30 -16.60
N GLU A 288 7.74 19.52 -17.77
CA GLU A 288 7.08 20.78 -18.09
C GLU A 288 5.68 20.80 -17.46
N PRO A 289 5.31 21.89 -16.78
CA PRO A 289 3.96 22.03 -16.23
C PRO A 289 2.91 22.07 -17.34
N PRO A 290 1.64 21.78 -17.02
CA PRO A 290 0.54 21.97 -17.97
C PRO A 290 0.37 23.46 -18.31
N PRO A 291 -0.22 23.78 -19.48
CA PRO A 291 -0.57 25.14 -19.83
C PRO A 291 -1.44 25.80 -18.75
N ALA A 292 -1.21 27.09 -18.49
CA ALA A 292 -1.98 27.83 -17.51
C ALA A 292 -3.46 27.91 -17.93
N GLY A 293 -4.33 27.32 -17.13
CA GLY A 293 -5.78 27.44 -17.21
C GLY A 293 -6.33 28.43 -16.19
N ARG A 294 -7.65 28.64 -16.23
CA ARG A 294 -8.35 29.52 -15.26
C ARG A 294 -8.35 28.97 -13.83
N SER A 295 -8.16 27.67 -13.68
CA SER A 295 -8.04 26.96 -12.41
C SER A 295 -7.00 25.84 -12.54
N VAL A 296 -6.42 25.41 -11.42
CA VAL A 296 -5.52 24.25 -11.38
C VAL A 296 -6.21 22.99 -11.92
N PHE A 297 -7.49 22.80 -11.61
CA PHE A 297 -8.31 21.72 -12.15
C PHE A 297 -8.34 21.74 -13.68
N LEU A 298 -8.71 22.86 -14.30
CA LEU A 298 -8.77 22.94 -15.76
C LEU A 298 -7.39 22.73 -16.39
N SER A 299 -6.35 23.34 -15.82
CA SER A 299 -4.97 23.21 -16.30
C SER A 299 -4.53 21.75 -16.36
N LEU A 300 -4.78 20.98 -15.29
CA LEU A 300 -4.44 19.56 -15.22
C LEU A 300 -5.34 18.71 -16.13
N ALA A 301 -6.65 18.95 -16.09
CA ALA A 301 -7.64 18.15 -16.82
C ALA A 301 -7.47 18.26 -18.34
N THR A 302 -7.18 19.46 -18.86
CA THR A 302 -6.99 19.69 -20.30
C THR A 302 -5.54 19.54 -20.76
N GLY A 303 -4.58 19.81 -19.89
CA GLY A 303 -3.16 19.76 -20.22
C GLY A 303 -2.63 18.35 -20.50
N MET A 304 -3.33 17.31 -20.02
CA MET A 304 -2.97 15.89 -20.19
C MET A 304 -1.53 15.57 -19.76
N ARG A 305 -1.01 16.33 -18.79
CA ARG A 305 0.30 16.13 -18.17
C ARG A 305 0.08 15.77 -16.72
N GLY A 306 0.65 14.65 -16.27
CA GLY A 306 0.61 14.28 -14.85
C GLY A 306 0.72 12.80 -14.52
N VAL A 307 1.25 12.57 -13.34
CA VAL A 307 1.28 11.27 -12.64
C VAL A 307 -0.05 10.93 -11.95
N CYS A 308 -0.10 9.79 -11.25
CA CYS A 308 -1.28 9.21 -10.61
C CYS A 308 -2.20 10.21 -9.89
N ARG A 309 -1.64 11.06 -9.02
CA ARG A 309 -2.38 12.05 -8.23
C ARG A 309 -3.09 13.12 -9.08
N HIS A 310 -2.51 13.54 -10.21
CA HIS A 310 -3.16 14.51 -11.10
C HIS A 310 -4.32 13.89 -11.87
N ARG A 311 -4.12 12.65 -12.34
CA ARG A 311 -5.13 11.87 -13.07
C ARG A 311 -6.35 11.64 -12.19
N ALA A 312 -6.15 11.14 -10.97
CA ALA A 312 -7.23 10.89 -10.03
C ALA A 312 -7.94 12.18 -9.59
N TYR A 313 -7.21 13.27 -9.38
CA TYR A 313 -7.79 14.56 -8.99
C TYR A 313 -8.73 15.12 -10.07
N GLY A 314 -8.27 15.21 -11.31
CA GLY A 314 -9.09 15.68 -12.42
C GLY A 314 -10.29 14.77 -12.69
N PHE A 315 -10.08 13.46 -12.59
CA PHE A 315 -11.16 12.48 -12.76
C PHE A 315 -12.27 12.69 -11.73
N VAL A 316 -11.94 12.74 -10.45
CA VAL A 316 -12.94 12.80 -9.36
C VAL A 316 -13.77 14.06 -9.48
N ILE A 317 -13.15 15.23 -9.70
CA ILE A 317 -13.89 16.49 -9.87
C ILE A 317 -14.84 16.41 -11.08
N THR A 318 -14.38 15.85 -12.20
CA THR A 318 -15.22 15.73 -13.41
C THR A 318 -16.38 14.74 -13.20
N ALA A 319 -16.11 13.60 -12.56
CA ALA A 319 -17.11 12.59 -12.25
C ALA A 319 -18.20 13.13 -11.31
N LEU A 320 -17.82 13.85 -10.25
CA LEU A 320 -18.76 14.48 -9.33
C LEU A 320 -19.66 15.49 -10.03
N ALA A 321 -19.12 16.29 -10.95
CA ALA A 321 -19.90 17.24 -11.75
C ALA A 321 -20.93 16.55 -12.67
N LEU A 322 -20.62 15.34 -13.15
CA LEU A 322 -21.51 14.51 -13.96
C LEU A 322 -22.54 13.73 -13.12
N GLY A 323 -22.51 13.87 -11.79
CA GLY A 323 -23.38 13.13 -10.88
C GLY A 323 -22.91 11.70 -10.57
N LEU A 324 -21.71 11.31 -11.02
CA LEU A 324 -21.10 10.03 -10.70
C LEU A 324 -20.33 10.15 -9.38
N HIS A 325 -20.75 9.41 -8.35
CA HIS A 325 -20.02 9.41 -7.08
C HIS A 325 -18.67 8.72 -7.24
N ALA A 326 -17.61 9.53 -7.19
CA ALA A 326 -16.23 9.09 -7.24
C ALA A 326 -15.47 9.60 -6.00
N ARG A 327 -14.44 8.85 -5.59
CA ARG A 327 -13.52 9.22 -4.51
C ARG A 327 -12.09 9.15 -5.01
N PHE A 328 -11.27 10.06 -4.52
CA PHE A 328 -9.82 10.00 -4.68
C PHE A 328 -9.28 9.14 -3.55
N ALA A 329 -8.79 7.95 -3.87
CA ALA A 329 -8.15 7.06 -2.91
C ALA A 329 -6.63 7.14 -3.05
N MET A 330 -5.93 7.06 -1.92
CA MET A 330 -4.49 7.24 -1.87
C MET A 330 -3.83 6.47 -0.73
N ASN A 331 -2.53 6.28 -0.90
CA ASN A 331 -1.59 5.85 0.11
C ASN A 331 -0.26 6.59 -0.06
N GLU A 332 0.81 6.08 0.54
CA GLU A 332 2.12 6.71 0.50
C GLU A 332 2.78 6.77 -0.88
N ALA A 333 2.33 5.97 -1.85
CA ALA A 333 3.01 5.80 -3.14
C ALA A 333 2.11 5.93 -4.37
N HIS A 334 0.80 5.70 -4.24
CA HIS A 334 -0.14 5.74 -5.35
C HIS A 334 -1.43 6.47 -5.01
N SER A 335 -2.10 6.95 -6.05
CA SER A 335 -3.45 7.50 -5.99
C SER A 335 -4.28 6.95 -7.15
N TRP A 336 -5.51 6.57 -6.86
CA TRP A 336 -6.46 6.00 -7.82
C TRP A 336 -7.87 6.51 -7.54
N VAL A 337 -8.82 6.09 -8.36
CA VAL A 337 -10.22 6.46 -8.20
C VAL A 337 -11.02 5.28 -7.69
N GLU A 338 -11.97 5.54 -6.79
CA GLU A 338 -13.04 4.61 -6.46
C GLU A 338 -14.33 5.19 -7.05
N ALA A 339 -15.00 4.46 -7.94
CA ALA A 339 -16.26 4.89 -8.52
C ALA A 339 -17.40 4.01 -8.03
N HIS A 340 -18.51 4.61 -7.62
CA HIS A 340 -19.69 3.86 -7.22
C HIS A 340 -20.51 3.47 -8.47
N VAL A 341 -20.55 2.17 -8.74
CA VAL A 341 -21.22 1.58 -9.91
C VAL A 341 -22.51 0.91 -9.44
N PRO A 342 -23.66 1.16 -10.12
CA PRO A 342 -24.92 0.52 -9.76
C PRO A 342 -24.76 -1.01 -9.68
N VAL A 343 -25.39 -1.64 -8.70
CA VAL A 343 -25.37 -3.09 -8.43
C VAL A 343 -24.01 -3.63 -7.96
N LEU A 344 -22.90 -3.13 -8.49
CA LEU A 344 -21.56 -3.61 -8.15
C LEU A 344 -21.00 -3.01 -6.86
N GLY A 345 -21.49 -1.83 -6.46
CA GLY A 345 -20.96 -1.05 -5.34
C GLY A 345 -19.73 -0.26 -5.76
N TRP A 346 -18.73 -0.17 -4.88
CA TRP A 346 -17.49 0.55 -5.20
C TRP A 346 -16.59 -0.28 -6.11
N MET A 347 -16.05 0.35 -7.16
CA MET A 347 -15.06 -0.23 -8.06
C MET A 347 -13.79 0.61 -8.07
N ARG A 348 -12.63 -0.04 -7.98
CA ARG A 348 -11.32 0.58 -8.17
C ARG A 348 -11.09 0.87 -9.65
N VAL A 349 -10.67 2.08 -9.93
CA VAL A 349 -10.31 2.57 -11.26
C VAL A 349 -8.86 3.07 -11.20
N ASP A 350 -7.94 2.24 -11.68
CA ASP A 350 -6.53 2.63 -11.80
C ASP A 350 -6.28 3.41 -13.09
N LEU A 351 -5.78 4.63 -12.94
CA LEU A 351 -5.48 5.54 -14.04
C LEU A 351 -3.99 5.51 -14.43
N GLY A 352 -3.16 4.72 -13.72
CA GLY A 352 -1.72 4.61 -13.93
C GLY A 352 -0.94 5.77 -13.33
N GLY A 353 0.31 5.95 -13.79
CA GLY A 353 1.16 7.06 -13.34
C GLY A 353 1.87 6.83 -12.00
N ALA A 354 2.02 5.58 -11.54
CA ALA A 354 2.86 5.18 -10.39
C ALA A 354 4.04 4.26 -10.77
N ALA A 355 4.20 4.02 -12.07
CA ALA A 355 4.91 2.87 -12.64
C ALA A 355 6.40 2.75 -12.27
N THR A 356 7.15 3.83 -12.36
CA THR A 356 8.63 3.79 -12.41
C THR A 356 9.31 4.07 -11.07
N ALA A 357 8.54 4.32 -10.03
CA ALA A 357 9.06 4.88 -8.78
C ALA A 357 8.69 4.11 -7.52
N LEU A 358 7.96 2.99 -7.64
CA LEU A 358 7.54 2.23 -6.48
C LEU A 358 8.69 1.39 -5.92
N ASP A 359 9.10 1.68 -4.69
CA ASP A 359 9.99 0.83 -3.89
C ASP A 359 9.13 0.01 -2.92
N ALA A 360 8.64 -1.13 -3.39
CA ALA A 360 7.70 -1.97 -2.65
C ALA A 360 8.45 -2.91 -1.69
N LYS A 361 8.08 -2.86 -0.41
CA LYS A 361 8.64 -3.70 0.66
C LYS A 361 7.60 -4.67 1.21
N GLY A 362 8.07 -5.82 1.67
CA GLY A 362 7.22 -6.88 2.21
C GLY A 362 6.37 -7.60 1.16
N VAL A 363 6.74 -7.52 -0.12
CA VAL A 363 6.00 -8.15 -1.23
C VAL A 363 6.53 -9.53 -1.63
N ASP A 364 7.84 -9.79 -1.46
CA ASP A 364 8.51 -10.97 -2.04
C ASP A 364 7.97 -12.30 -1.46
N ASP A 365 7.53 -12.31 -0.21
CA ASP A 365 7.06 -13.50 0.49
C ASP A 365 5.54 -13.72 0.37
N ARG A 366 4.85 -12.95 -0.49
CA ARG A 366 3.39 -12.91 -0.54
C ARG A 366 2.89 -13.23 -1.95
N PRO A 367 1.91 -14.14 -2.11
CA PRO A 367 1.26 -14.30 -3.40
C PRO A 367 0.58 -12.99 -3.79
N LYS A 368 0.69 -12.62 -5.07
CA LYS A 368 0.00 -11.46 -5.62
C LYS A 368 -1.49 -11.77 -5.76
N TYR A 369 -2.35 -10.80 -5.44
CA TYR A 369 -3.75 -10.89 -5.76
C TYR A 369 -3.97 -10.71 -7.27
N GLU A 370 -4.54 -11.73 -7.90
CA GLU A 370 -5.06 -11.73 -9.25
C GLU A 370 -6.57 -11.59 -9.22
N ALA A 371 -7.07 -10.52 -9.84
CA ALA A 371 -8.50 -10.32 -10.02
C ALA A 371 -9.03 -11.31 -11.05
N GLU A 372 -10.16 -11.96 -10.74
CA GLU A 372 -10.81 -12.91 -11.65
C GLU A 372 -11.20 -12.24 -12.97
N ASN A 373 -11.69 -11.00 -12.92
CA ASN A 373 -12.04 -10.23 -14.10
C ASN A 373 -10.90 -9.26 -14.44
N PRO A 374 -10.52 -9.14 -15.72
CA PRO A 374 -9.56 -8.13 -16.14
C PRO A 374 -10.13 -6.72 -15.96
N ASP A 375 -9.23 -5.74 -15.87
CA ASP A 375 -9.59 -4.31 -15.92
C ASP A 375 -10.43 -4.02 -17.17
N PRO A 376 -11.72 -3.62 -17.01
CA PRO A 376 -12.68 -3.50 -18.10
C PRO A 376 -12.56 -2.18 -18.88
N PHE A 377 -11.67 -1.28 -18.46
CA PHE A 377 -11.61 0.07 -19.00
C PHE A 377 -10.67 0.20 -20.21
N PRO A 378 -10.86 1.24 -21.05
CA PRO A 378 -9.97 1.51 -22.18
C PRO A 378 -8.50 1.66 -21.75
N ARG A 379 -7.59 1.14 -22.56
CA ARG A 379 -6.14 1.19 -22.32
C ARG A 379 -5.44 1.93 -23.48
N PRO A 380 -5.41 3.27 -23.46
CA PRO A 380 -4.74 4.06 -24.50
C PRO A 380 -3.22 3.78 -24.52
N ALA A 381 -2.56 4.13 -25.62
CA ALA A 381 -1.13 3.85 -25.84
C ALA A 381 -0.25 4.34 -24.67
N ALA A 382 -0.40 5.61 -24.26
CA ALA A 382 0.36 6.19 -23.15
C ALA A 382 0.26 5.38 -21.83
N TYR A 383 -0.93 4.80 -21.55
CA TYR A 383 -1.12 3.95 -20.38
C TYR A 383 -0.40 2.61 -20.51
N LEU A 384 -0.48 1.97 -21.69
CA LEU A 384 0.23 0.73 -21.96
C LEU A 384 1.75 0.92 -21.91
N ASP A 385 2.25 2.03 -22.45
CA ASP A 385 3.68 2.37 -22.44
C ASP A 385 4.17 2.56 -21.00
N ALA A 386 3.44 3.32 -20.19
CA ALA A 386 3.74 3.48 -18.76
C ALA A 386 3.71 2.14 -18.00
N LEU A 387 2.75 1.26 -18.27
CA LEU A 387 2.69 -0.07 -17.64
C LEU A 387 3.89 -0.95 -18.02
N ARG A 388 4.33 -0.94 -19.29
CA ARG A 388 5.50 -1.69 -19.72
C ARG A 388 6.77 -1.20 -19.03
N LEU A 389 6.94 0.12 -18.89
CA LEU A 389 8.04 0.71 -18.13
C LEU A 389 7.98 0.32 -16.65
N ALA A 390 6.79 0.27 -16.05
CA ALA A 390 6.60 -0.19 -14.67
C ALA A 390 7.09 -1.62 -14.46
N GLN A 391 6.65 -2.51 -15.35
CA GLN A 391 6.97 -3.93 -15.28
C GLN A 391 8.46 -4.17 -15.48
N ALA A 392 9.08 -3.47 -16.42
CA ALA A 392 10.52 -3.52 -16.63
C ALA A 392 11.29 -3.06 -15.39
N HIS A 393 10.86 -1.96 -14.75
CA HIS A 393 11.48 -1.46 -13.53
C HIS A 393 11.32 -2.44 -12.36
N PHE A 394 10.11 -2.95 -12.13
CA PHE A 394 9.83 -3.90 -11.06
C PHE A 394 10.65 -5.20 -11.21
N ARG A 395 10.78 -5.72 -12.44
CA ARG A 395 11.63 -6.89 -12.74
C ARG A 395 13.11 -6.60 -12.44
N ALA A 396 13.58 -5.39 -12.72
CA ALA A 396 14.96 -5.00 -12.44
C ALA A 396 15.24 -4.85 -10.93
N THR A 397 14.25 -4.44 -10.13
CA THR A 397 14.42 -4.26 -8.68
C THR A 397 14.11 -5.51 -7.85
N HIS A 398 13.28 -6.43 -8.35
CA HIS A 398 12.93 -7.70 -7.68
C HIS A 398 13.17 -8.93 -8.59
N PRO A 399 14.44 -9.29 -8.86
CA PRO A 399 14.79 -10.36 -9.80
C PRO A 399 14.35 -11.78 -9.34
N SER A 400 14.00 -11.96 -8.07
CA SER A 400 13.52 -13.23 -7.50
C SER A 400 12.01 -13.48 -7.68
N SER A 401 11.26 -12.52 -8.23
CA SER A 401 9.80 -12.62 -8.44
C SER A 401 9.44 -13.30 -9.78
N THR A 402 10.01 -14.47 -10.06
CA THR A 402 9.62 -15.28 -11.23
C THR A 402 8.61 -16.36 -10.84
N THR A 403 7.32 -16.07 -10.97
CA THR A 403 6.27 -17.09 -11.19
C THR A 403 5.23 -16.60 -12.19
N SER A 404 5.06 -17.44 -13.23
CA SER A 404 4.02 -17.50 -14.28
C SER A 404 3.74 -16.28 -15.16
N GLU A 405 4.48 -16.18 -16.27
CA GLU A 405 4.02 -15.50 -17.48
C GLU A 405 2.93 -16.33 -18.17
N GLY A 406 1.73 -15.74 -18.29
CA GLY A 406 0.64 -16.21 -19.16
C GLY A 406 0.44 -15.25 -20.34
N SER A 407 1.15 -15.56 -21.43
CA SER A 407 0.82 -15.36 -22.86
C SER A 407 0.11 -14.07 -23.33
N ALA A 408 0.80 -13.26 -24.16
CA ALA A 408 0.46 -13.08 -25.58
C ALA A 408 1.32 -11.98 -26.26
N LEU A 409 2.31 -12.38 -27.07
CA LEU A 409 2.43 -12.11 -28.51
C LEU A 409 3.86 -12.46 -28.98
N GLY A 410 3.95 -13.47 -29.83
CA GLY A 410 5.18 -13.82 -30.54
C GLY A 410 5.24 -13.18 -31.93
N THR A 411 6.45 -12.78 -32.33
CA THR A 411 6.93 -12.87 -33.72
C THR A 411 8.45 -12.98 -33.71
N SER A 412 8.94 -13.98 -34.44
CA SER A 412 10.32 -14.42 -34.59
C SER A 412 11.14 -13.64 -35.62
N SER A 413 12.47 -13.82 -35.53
CA SER A 413 13.56 -13.57 -36.51
C SER A 413 14.37 -12.28 -36.28
N ALA A 414 15.70 -12.23 -36.36
CA ALA A 414 16.78 -13.22 -36.50
C ALA A 414 18.15 -12.53 -36.20
N SER A 415 19.17 -13.38 -36.03
CA SER A 415 20.62 -13.17 -36.27
C SER A 415 21.51 -12.38 -35.28
N SER A 416 22.33 -13.16 -34.56
CA SER A 416 23.70 -12.89 -34.04
C SER A 416 24.68 -12.45 -35.18
N PRO A 417 25.97 -12.05 -34.95
CA PRO A 417 26.86 -12.52 -33.88
C PRO A 417 28.00 -11.61 -33.33
N GLY A 418 28.56 -12.07 -32.20
CA GLY A 418 30.01 -12.10 -31.97
C GLY A 418 30.61 -11.06 -31.01
N SER A 419 31.09 -11.49 -29.83
CA SER A 419 32.53 -11.75 -29.60
C SER A 419 32.93 -11.69 -28.12
N ALA A 420 33.82 -12.65 -27.77
CA ALA A 420 34.83 -12.68 -26.69
C ALA A 420 34.32 -12.49 -25.25
N GLY A 421 34.43 -13.44 -24.31
CA GLY A 421 35.48 -14.43 -24.13
C GLY A 421 36.51 -13.90 -23.14
N ASP A 422 36.36 -14.20 -21.84
CA ASP A 422 37.52 -14.41 -20.97
C ASP A 422 37.17 -15.22 -19.70
N ASN A 423 37.77 -16.41 -19.66
CA ASN A 423 38.32 -17.20 -18.55
C ASN A 423 37.67 -17.21 -17.16
N PHE A 424 37.19 -18.41 -16.81
CA PHE A 424 36.86 -18.89 -15.47
C PHE A 424 37.86 -20.00 -15.09
N ASP A 425 38.73 -19.73 -14.14
CA ASP A 425 39.47 -20.72 -13.32
C ASP A 425 40.18 -19.92 -12.20
N GLY A 426 40.10 -20.19 -10.90
CA GLY A 426 39.42 -21.20 -10.10
C GLY A 426 39.67 -20.92 -8.61
N LEU A 427 39.10 -21.79 -7.76
CA LEU A 427 39.52 -22.16 -6.40
C LEU A 427 39.14 -21.29 -5.17
N THR A 428 38.23 -21.90 -4.40
CA THR A 428 38.29 -22.20 -2.95
C THR A 428 38.22 -21.08 -1.90
N ASP A 429 37.11 -21.11 -1.16
CA ASP A 429 37.00 -21.25 0.29
C ASP A 429 37.97 -20.46 1.18
N VAL A 430 37.44 -19.45 1.88
CA VAL A 430 37.99 -18.99 3.16
C VAL A 430 36.82 -18.70 4.12
N ALA A 431 36.57 -19.69 4.98
CA ALA A 431 35.91 -19.52 6.25
C ALA A 431 36.55 -18.40 7.11
N GLY A 432 35.72 -17.70 7.87
CA GLY A 432 36.09 -17.00 9.11
C GLY A 432 37.17 -15.93 9.00
N ARG A 433 36.75 -14.67 8.81
CA ARG A 433 37.55 -13.52 9.27
C ARG A 433 36.73 -12.69 10.22
N ASP A 434 37.24 -12.56 11.44
CA ASP A 434 36.80 -11.65 12.49
C ASP A 434 36.53 -10.25 11.90
N LEU A 435 35.27 -9.82 12.00
CA LEU A 435 34.83 -8.49 11.60
C LEU A 435 35.33 -7.48 12.65
N ARG A 436 36.47 -6.86 12.39
CA ARG A 436 36.79 -5.58 13.03
C ARG A 436 35.84 -4.53 12.43
N ALA A 437 34.89 -4.06 13.22
CA ALA A 437 34.11 -2.87 12.90
C ALA A 437 35.09 -1.70 12.73
N GLY A 438 35.39 -1.34 11.49
CA GLY A 438 36.22 -0.16 11.19
C GLY A 438 35.37 1.11 11.33
N ASP A 439 35.94 2.13 11.98
CA ASP A 439 35.31 3.44 12.10
C ASP A 439 35.23 4.12 10.71
N LEU A 440 34.01 4.34 10.21
CA LEU A 440 33.81 5.05 8.95
C LEU A 440 34.14 6.53 9.10
N THR A 441 34.62 7.15 8.01
CA THR A 441 34.78 8.60 7.93
C THR A 441 33.87 9.16 6.84
N ILE A 442 33.03 10.15 7.21
CA ILE A 442 32.22 10.91 6.26
C ILE A 442 32.94 12.22 5.92
N ARG A 443 33.06 12.53 4.63
CA ARG A 443 33.56 13.81 4.11
C ARG A 443 32.45 14.47 3.31
N VAL A 444 32.10 15.71 3.65
CA VAL A 444 31.12 16.50 2.91
C VAL A 444 31.87 17.50 2.03
N ASP A 445 31.47 17.64 0.77
CA ASP A 445 32.21 18.44 -0.22
C ASP A 445 32.09 19.95 0.04
N ARG A 446 31.00 20.38 0.71
CA ARG A 446 30.77 21.77 1.11
C ARG A 446 30.33 21.85 2.57
N THR A 447 30.82 22.86 3.27
CA THR A 447 30.57 23.08 4.71
C THR A 447 29.71 24.31 4.99
N ARG A 448 29.30 25.06 3.96
CA ARG A 448 28.40 26.23 4.07
C ARG A 448 27.40 26.26 2.92
N TYR A 449 26.18 26.64 3.26
CA TYR A 449 25.05 26.68 2.33
C TYR A 449 24.13 27.86 2.65
N ASP A 450 23.70 28.57 1.61
CA ASP A 450 22.62 29.55 1.67
C ASP A 450 21.41 29.00 0.92
N VAL A 451 20.28 28.83 1.63
CA VAL A 451 19.07 28.25 1.05
C VAL A 451 17.84 28.96 1.60
N TYR A 452 16.88 29.23 0.71
CA TYR A 452 15.60 29.80 1.08
C TYR A 452 14.62 28.71 1.52
N ARG A 453 13.72 29.06 2.43
CA ARG A 453 12.62 28.18 2.84
C ARG A 453 11.76 27.78 1.64
N GLY A 454 11.32 26.53 1.61
CA GLY A 454 10.59 25.94 0.49
C GLY A 454 11.47 25.68 -0.74
N ARG A 455 12.79 25.84 -0.65
CA ARG A 455 13.75 25.50 -1.71
C ARG A 455 14.62 24.31 -1.31
N THR A 456 15.35 23.79 -2.28
CA THR A 456 16.14 22.57 -2.15
C THR A 456 17.60 22.89 -1.86
N LEU A 457 18.19 22.06 -1.00
CA LEU A 457 19.59 22.07 -0.62
C LEU A 457 20.28 20.86 -1.28
N GLU A 458 21.32 21.11 -2.06
CA GLU A 458 22.16 20.06 -2.67
C GLU A 458 23.35 19.75 -1.76
N VAL A 459 23.48 18.51 -1.33
CA VAL A 459 24.57 18.05 -0.47
C VAL A 459 25.24 16.84 -1.10
N SER A 460 26.56 16.87 -1.20
CA SER A 460 27.36 15.77 -1.71
C SER A 460 28.57 15.49 -0.80
N GLY A 461 29.07 14.27 -0.88
CA GLY A 461 30.23 13.85 -0.12
C GLY A 461 30.62 12.41 -0.38
N ARG A 462 31.51 11.88 0.46
CA ARG A 462 32.01 10.51 0.38
C ARG A 462 32.13 9.88 1.77
N VAL A 463 31.79 8.60 1.87
CA VAL A 463 32.08 7.76 3.03
C VAL A 463 33.22 6.80 2.71
N VAL A 464 34.23 6.76 3.56
CA VAL A 464 35.40 5.88 3.42
C VAL A 464 35.61 5.02 4.66
N ASP A 465 36.18 3.84 4.45
CA ASP A 465 36.66 2.95 5.53
C ASP A 465 38.01 3.46 6.10
N PRO A 466 38.54 2.82 7.16
CA PRO A 466 39.84 3.20 7.74
C PRO A 466 41.02 3.11 6.76
N ASP A 467 40.92 2.27 5.73
CA ASP A 467 41.94 2.09 4.70
C ASP A 467 41.80 3.14 3.57
N GLY A 468 40.80 4.02 3.65
CA GLY A 468 40.52 5.08 2.69
C GLY A 468 39.72 4.65 1.47
N ASN A 469 39.21 3.41 1.44
CA ASN A 469 38.39 2.92 0.34
C ASN A 469 36.95 3.41 0.49
N GLY A 470 36.33 3.77 -0.63
CA GLY A 470 34.93 4.21 -0.63
C GLY A 470 33.99 3.06 -0.30
N VAL A 471 33.07 3.28 0.63
CA VAL A 471 32.12 2.24 1.07
C VAL A 471 30.75 2.47 0.45
N GLY A 472 30.35 1.59 -0.47
CA GLY A 472 29.05 1.66 -1.15
C GLY A 472 27.88 1.08 -0.35
N ALA A 473 26.67 1.37 -0.82
CA ALA A 473 25.40 0.90 -0.27
C ALA A 473 25.17 1.26 1.22
N LEU A 474 25.83 2.30 1.72
CA LEU A 474 25.59 2.84 3.06
C LEU A 474 24.47 3.86 3.03
N ARG A 475 23.50 3.71 3.93
CA ARG A 475 22.50 4.74 4.20
C ARG A 475 23.18 5.99 4.75
N VAL A 476 22.89 7.14 4.16
CA VAL A 476 23.37 8.46 4.62
C VAL A 476 22.16 9.34 4.90
N GLU A 477 22.10 9.89 6.10
CA GLU A 477 21.03 10.74 6.60
C GLU A 477 21.50 12.18 6.70
N LEU A 478 20.67 13.11 6.24
CA LEU A 478 20.93 14.54 6.31
C LEU A 478 19.99 15.19 7.32
N TRP A 479 20.56 15.83 8.32
CA TRP A 479 19.86 16.40 9.47
C TRP A 479 20.10 17.89 9.55
N LEU A 480 19.04 18.65 9.78
CA LEU A 480 19.11 20.05 10.19
C LEU A 480 19.08 20.10 11.71
N GLU A 481 20.18 20.51 12.31
CA GLU A 481 20.34 20.64 13.75
C GLU A 481 20.10 22.10 14.16
N GLY A 482 18.91 22.34 14.71
CA GLY A 482 18.49 23.57 15.39
C GLY A 482 17.99 23.27 16.81
N PRO A 483 17.00 24.01 17.35
CA PRO A 483 16.38 23.72 18.65
C PRO A 483 15.76 22.31 18.74
N ALA A 484 15.35 21.75 17.60
CA ALA A 484 15.01 20.35 17.44
C ALA A 484 15.74 19.80 16.19
N ALA A 485 16.32 18.61 16.29
CA ALA A 485 16.95 17.95 15.14
C ALA A 485 15.88 17.43 14.18
N LYS A 486 15.97 17.79 12.90
CA LYS A 486 15.01 17.39 11.87
C LYS A 486 15.71 16.68 10.72
N LEU A 487 15.22 15.51 10.36
CA LEU A 487 15.70 14.79 9.19
C LEU A 487 15.21 15.49 7.91
N LEU A 488 16.14 15.97 7.09
CA LEU A 488 15.86 16.60 5.79
C LEU A 488 15.70 15.58 4.67
N GLY A 489 16.45 14.48 4.74
CA GLY A 489 16.39 13.43 3.74
C GLY A 489 17.38 12.31 4.00
N VAL A 490 17.24 11.24 3.21
CA VAL A 490 18.11 10.06 3.26
C VAL A 490 18.53 9.72 1.84
N THR A 491 19.82 9.41 1.67
CA THR A 491 20.40 8.92 0.42
C THR A 491 21.23 7.67 0.72
N ALA A 492 21.87 7.11 -0.30
CA ALA A 492 22.82 6.01 -0.14
C ALA A 492 24.12 6.29 -0.89
N THR A 493 25.23 5.74 -0.39
CA THR A 493 26.50 5.81 -1.11
C THR A 493 26.49 4.88 -2.33
N GLN A 494 27.06 5.36 -3.44
CA GLN A 494 27.36 4.56 -4.63
C GLN A 494 28.54 3.63 -4.36
N GLY A 495 28.83 2.67 -5.25
CA GLY A 495 29.89 1.66 -5.06
C GLY A 495 31.29 2.21 -4.73
N ASN A 496 31.57 3.48 -5.02
CA ASN A 496 32.81 4.18 -4.69
C ASN A 496 32.73 5.04 -3.41
N GLY A 497 31.68 4.89 -2.60
CA GLY A 497 31.45 5.65 -1.37
C GLY A 497 30.87 7.06 -1.55
N VAL A 498 30.64 7.53 -2.79
CA VAL A 498 30.10 8.88 -3.05
C VAL A 498 28.60 8.91 -2.78
N PHE A 499 28.10 9.96 -2.15
CA PHE A 499 26.68 10.25 -2.03
C PHE A 499 26.35 11.64 -2.56
N GLN A 500 25.12 11.79 -3.07
CA GLN A 500 24.54 13.06 -3.44
C GLN A 500 23.07 13.05 -3.04
N ALA A 501 22.58 14.18 -2.52
CA ALA A 501 21.21 14.34 -2.06
C ALA A 501 20.70 15.75 -2.37
N SER A 502 19.45 15.82 -2.84
CA SER A 502 18.69 17.03 -3.06
C SER A 502 17.55 17.04 -2.05
N VAL A 503 17.66 17.84 -0.99
CA VAL A 503 16.73 17.81 0.16
C VAL A 503 15.99 19.13 0.35
N GLY A 504 14.68 19.08 0.55
CA GLY A 504 13.86 20.28 0.70
C GLY A 504 13.98 20.89 2.10
N VAL A 505 14.15 22.21 2.19
CA VAL A 505 14.01 22.96 3.44
C VAL A 505 12.56 23.38 3.59
N SER A 506 11.92 22.97 4.69
CA SER A 506 10.48 23.23 4.90
C SER A 506 10.17 24.74 4.89
N PRO A 507 9.02 25.16 4.30
CA PRO A 507 8.62 26.56 4.27
C PRO A 507 8.37 27.15 5.67
N ASP A 508 8.06 26.28 6.64
CA ASP A 508 7.72 26.63 8.02
C ASP A 508 8.96 26.70 8.94
N GLU A 509 10.18 26.46 8.42
CA GLU A 509 11.39 26.61 9.23
C GLU A 509 11.58 28.06 9.70
N ALA A 510 12.05 28.24 10.92
CA ALA A 510 12.45 29.57 11.37
C ALA A 510 13.63 30.06 10.51
N ALA A 511 13.72 31.37 10.27
CA ALA A 511 14.92 31.91 9.64
C ALA A 511 16.05 31.97 10.69
N GLY A 512 17.24 31.47 10.35
CA GLY A 512 18.38 31.47 11.25
C GLY A 512 19.55 30.63 10.74
N GLU A 513 20.59 30.55 11.55
CA GLU A 513 21.72 29.65 11.31
C GLU A 513 21.41 28.26 11.87
N TYR A 514 21.70 27.23 11.08
CA TYR A 514 21.51 25.84 11.43
C TYR A 514 22.79 25.05 11.14
N ARG A 515 23.00 23.95 11.87
CA ARG A 515 24.07 23.00 11.52
C ARG A 515 23.50 21.89 10.65
N LEU A 516 24.26 21.46 9.65
CA LEU A 516 23.89 20.34 8.80
C LEU A 516 24.67 19.10 9.28
N GLY A 517 23.98 18.18 9.96
CA GLY A 517 24.54 16.89 10.31
C GLY A 517 24.40 15.89 9.16
N VAL A 518 25.46 15.18 8.81
CA VAL A 518 25.44 14.06 7.87
C VAL A 518 25.85 12.80 8.62
N ARG A 519 24.98 11.80 8.66
CA ARG A 519 25.16 10.60 9.49
C ARG A 519 25.00 9.33 8.68
N THR A 520 25.72 8.28 9.02
CA THR A 520 25.43 6.91 8.56
C THR A 520 25.28 6.02 9.79
N PRO A 521 24.25 5.18 9.88
CA PRO A 521 24.15 4.18 10.94
C PRO A 521 25.14 3.02 10.74
N GLY A 522 25.88 2.98 9.62
CA GLY A 522 26.73 1.85 9.26
C GLY A 522 25.95 0.72 8.59
N ASN A 523 26.54 -0.48 8.56
CA ASN A 523 25.94 -1.71 8.08
C ASN A 523 26.51 -2.92 8.86
N GLU A 524 26.28 -4.14 8.38
CA GLU A 524 26.78 -5.37 9.03
C GLU A 524 28.32 -5.43 9.14
N ARG A 525 29.03 -4.63 8.34
CA ARG A 525 30.50 -4.66 8.22
C ARG A 525 31.19 -3.43 8.83
N PHE A 526 30.47 -2.32 8.94
CA PHE A 526 31.03 -1.02 9.34
C PHE A 526 30.13 -0.32 10.36
N GLY A 527 30.75 0.27 11.39
CA GLY A 527 30.03 1.00 12.45
C GLY A 527 29.45 2.35 11.97
N PRO A 528 28.64 3.03 12.80
CA PRO A 528 28.08 4.32 12.47
C PRO A 528 29.14 5.43 12.38
N ALA A 529 28.87 6.48 11.61
CA ALA A 529 29.71 7.68 11.54
C ALA A 529 28.89 8.95 11.32
N GLU A 530 29.48 10.10 11.67
CA GLU A 530 28.85 11.42 11.57
C GLU A 530 29.87 12.48 11.12
N ALA A 531 29.41 13.43 10.29
CA ALA A 531 30.06 14.69 9.98
C ALA A 531 29.10 15.85 10.28
N ARG A 532 29.62 17.01 10.68
CA ARG A 532 28.85 18.21 11.04
C ARG A 532 29.42 19.47 10.39
#